data_AF-A0A5K1F2A1-F1
#
_entry.id   AF-A0A5K1F2A1-F1
#
_cell.length_a   1.000
_cell.length_b   1.000
_cell.length_c   1.000
_cell.angle_alpha   90.00
_cell.angle_beta   90.00
_cell.angle_gamma   90.00
#
_symmetry.space_group_name_H-M   'P 1'
#
loop_
_entity.id
_entity.type
_entity.pdbx_description
1 polymer ?
#
loop_
_entity_poly.entity_id
_entity_poly.type
_entity_poly.pdbx_seq_one_letter_code
_entity_poly.pdbx_strand_id
1 'polypeptide(L)' 'FVRKERVSLADGSSISVAGKGSLSLLNKLLVHNALYISHLPLNLLSVSKITKELNCERIFSADRCTGKRIEIGLFSEGYI' A
#
# COMPACT_ATOMS: atom_id res chain seq x y z
N PHE A 1 22.38 -11.50 -11.54
CA PHE A 1 22.03 -10.76 -10.31
C PHE A 1 20.56 -10.40 -10.33
N VAL A 2 19.72 -11.04 -9.51
CA VAL A 2 18.27 -10.74 -9.45
C VAL A 2 18.07 -9.48 -8.61
N ARG A 3 17.51 -8.41 -9.19
CA ARG A 3 17.16 -7.19 -8.44
C ARG A 3 15.99 -7.52 -7.50
N LYS A 4 16.18 -7.30 -6.20
CA LYS A 4 15.08 -7.35 -5.23
C LYS A 4 14.26 -6.07 -5.36
N GLU A 5 12.97 -6.21 -5.63
CA GLU A 5 12.02 -5.09 -5.66
C GLU A 5 11.92 -4.46 -4.26
N ARG A 6 11.77 -3.14 -4.21
CA ARG A 6 11.70 -2.37 -2.97
C ARG A 6 10.58 -1.36 -3.06
N VAL A 7 9.93 -1.13 -1.94
CA VAL A 7 8.93 -0.07 -1.79
C VAL A 7 9.49 1.06 -0.94
N SER A 8 9.05 2.29 -1.22
CA SER A 8 9.46 3.48 -0.47
C SER A 8 8.45 3.77 0.61
N LEU A 9 8.94 4.04 1.81
CA LEU A 9 8.13 4.26 2.99
C LEU A 9 7.93 5.75 3.25
N ALA A 10 6.89 6.09 4.02
CA ALA A 10 6.53 7.49 4.29
C ALA A 10 7.58 8.24 5.12
N ASP A 11 8.42 7.53 5.86
CA ASP A 11 9.58 8.07 6.59
C ASP A 11 10.81 8.31 5.70
N GLY A 12 10.70 8.06 4.39
CA GLY A 12 11.78 8.20 3.42
C GLY A 12 12.70 6.97 3.34
N SER A 13 12.50 5.96 4.18
CA SER A 13 13.23 4.69 4.09
C SER A 13 12.67 3.80 2.97
N SER A 14 13.29 2.62 2.76
CA SER A 14 12.75 1.62 1.83
C SER A 14 12.83 0.22 2.41
N ILE A 15 11.90 -0.64 2.04
CA ILE A 15 11.85 -2.04 2.47
C ILE A 15 11.79 -3.00 1.29
N SER A 16 12.43 -4.16 1.43
CA SER A 16 12.44 -5.20 0.41
C SER A 16 11.07 -5.88 0.30
N VAL A 17 10.63 -6.11 -0.92
CA VAL A 17 9.47 -6.96 -1.22
C VAL A 17 9.88 -8.42 -1.03
N ALA A 18 9.10 -9.15 -0.24
CA ALA A 18 9.30 -10.57 0.02
C ALA A 18 8.64 -11.46 -1.05
N GLY A 19 7.57 -10.99 -1.69
CA GLY A 19 6.91 -11.70 -2.78
C GLY A 19 5.90 -10.83 -3.53
N LYS A 20 5.37 -11.37 -4.61
CA LYS A 20 4.35 -10.71 -5.45
C LYS A 20 3.28 -11.72 -5.84
N GLY A 21 2.01 -11.32 -5.75
CA GLY A 21 0.88 -12.21 -5.99
C GLY A 21 -0.38 -11.47 -6.42
N SER A 22 -1.52 -12.15 -6.34
CA SER A 22 -2.84 -11.55 -6.51
C SER A 22 -3.60 -11.62 -5.18
N LEU A 23 -4.35 -10.57 -4.86
CA LEU A 23 -5.11 -10.47 -3.62
C LEU A 23 -6.59 -10.16 -3.94
N SER A 24 -7.51 -10.89 -3.33
CA SER A 24 -8.94 -10.60 -3.44
C SER A 24 -9.35 -9.56 -2.38
N LEU A 25 -9.73 -8.36 -2.81
CA LEU A 25 -10.35 -7.33 -1.98
C LEU A 25 -11.86 -7.45 -2.00
N LEU A 26 -12.47 -7.28 -0.82
CA LEU A 26 -13.91 -7.04 -0.64
C LEU A 26 -14.78 -8.09 -1.35
N ASN A 27 -14.24 -9.30 -1.51
CA ASN A 27 -14.83 -10.46 -2.18
C ASN A 27 -15.27 -10.23 -3.65
N LYS A 28 -14.83 -9.13 -4.29
CA LYS A 28 -15.25 -8.76 -5.67
C LYS A 28 -14.14 -8.16 -6.51
N LEU A 29 -13.05 -7.69 -5.91
CA LEU A 29 -11.98 -7.00 -6.62
C LEU A 29 -10.68 -7.81 -6.51
N LEU A 30 -10.26 -8.43 -7.61
CA LEU A 30 -8.98 -9.13 -7.64
C LEU A 30 -7.88 -8.15 -8.06
N VAL A 31 -6.96 -7.86 -7.12
CA VAL A 31 -5.81 -6.99 -7.35
C VAL A 31 -4.64 -7.86 -7.77
N HIS A 32 -4.27 -7.76 -9.04
CA HIS A 32 -3.03 -8.36 -9.54
C HIS A 32 -1.83 -7.53 -9.09
N ASN A 33 -0.66 -8.18 -9.04
CA ASN A 33 0.62 -7.54 -8.70
C ASN A 33 0.69 -6.97 -7.26
N ALA A 34 -0.06 -7.55 -6.33
CA ALA A 34 0.02 -7.21 -4.92
C ALA A 34 1.41 -7.58 -4.36
N LEU A 35 2.03 -6.66 -3.62
CA LEU A 35 3.35 -6.86 -3.03
C LEU A 35 3.20 -7.37 -1.60
N TYR A 36 3.92 -8.44 -1.29
CA TYR A 36 4.00 -9.02 0.05
C TYR A 36 5.27 -8.56 0.75
N ILE A 37 5.12 -8.05 1.98
CA ILE A 37 6.20 -7.59 2.85
C ILE A 37 6.06 -8.36 4.16
N SER A 38 7.07 -9.15 4.53
CA SER A 38 7.00 -10.06 5.67
C SER A 38 6.99 -9.36 7.04
N HIS A 39 7.59 -8.17 7.13
CA HIS A 39 7.62 -7.39 8.37
C HIS A 39 7.57 -5.91 8.04
N LEU A 40 6.49 -5.23 8.42
CA LEU A 40 6.33 -3.79 8.21
C LEU A 40 6.55 -3.06 9.54
N PRO A 41 7.72 -2.43 9.78
CA PRO A 41 8.04 -1.79 11.06
C PRO A 41 7.38 -0.40 11.22
N LEU A 42 6.27 -0.15 10.53
CA LEU A 42 5.60 1.15 10.48
C LEU A 42 4.12 1.01 10.84
N ASN A 43 3.58 2.07 11.42
CA ASN A 43 2.15 2.17 11.70
C ASN A 43 1.36 2.37 10.40
N LEU A 44 0.26 1.64 10.27
CA LEU A 44 -0.69 1.85 9.18
C LEU A 44 -1.54 3.08 9.49
N LEU A 45 -1.57 4.02 8.55
CA LEU A 45 -2.45 5.17 8.62
C LEU A 45 -3.74 4.87 7.86
N SER A 46 -4.86 4.91 8.59
CA SER A 46 -6.18 4.82 7.97
C SER A 46 -6.50 6.14 7.25
N VAL A 47 -6.63 6.07 5.93
CA VAL A 47 -7.07 7.22 5.11
C VAL A 47 -8.40 7.76 5.63
N SER A 48 -9.35 6.89 5.99
CA SER A 48 -10.67 7.31 6.48
C SER A 48 -10.63 8.02 7.82
N LYS A 49 -9.67 7.68 8.69
CA LYS A 49 -9.47 8.36 9.97
C LYS A 49 -8.94 9.77 9.75
N ILE A 50 -7.90 9.91 8.92
CA ILE A 50 -7.28 11.20 8.59
C ILE A 50 -8.29 12.14 7.92
N THR A 51 -9.06 11.64 6.96
CA THR A 51 -10.04 12.48 6.23
C THR A 51 -11.16 12.97 7.13
N LYS A 52 -11.63 12.15 8.07
CA LYS A 52 -12.64 12.55 9.07
C LYS A 52 -12.09 13.59 10.04
N GLU A 53 -10.87 13.40 10.54
CA GLU A 53 -10.24 14.31 11.50
C GLU A 53 -9.95 15.68 10.87
N LEU A 54 -9.59 15.72 9.58
CA LEU A 54 -9.33 16.95 8.84
C LEU A 54 -10.58 17.54 8.16
N ASN A 55 -11.76 16.90 8.30
CA ASN A 55 -13.00 17.26 7.62
C ASN A 55 -12.81 17.49 6.10
N CYS A 56 -12.13 16.56 5.43
CA CYS A 56 -11.81 16.66 4.01
C CYS A 56 -12.18 15.38 3.25
N GLU A 57 -12.45 15.51 1.96
CA GLU A 57 -12.67 14.37 1.08
C GLU A 57 -11.37 14.00 0.34
N ARG A 58 -11.15 12.70 0.11
CA ARG A 58 -9.99 12.20 -0.64
C ARG A 58 -10.41 11.77 -2.03
N ILE A 59 -9.87 12.45 -3.04
CA ILE A 59 -10.02 12.05 -4.45
C ILE A 59 -8.77 11.25 -4.85
N PHE A 60 -8.95 9.98 -5.21
CA PHE A 60 -7.93 9.20 -5.89
C PHE A 60 -8.13 9.35 -7.41
N SER A 61 -7.15 9.93 -8.10
CA SER A 61 -7.16 10.07 -9.55
C SER A 61 -5.85 9.55 -10.11
N ALA A 62 -5.94 8.62 -11.07
CA ALA A 62 -4.77 8.07 -11.76
C ALA A 62 -3.99 9.17 -12.50
N ASP A 63 -4.70 10.17 -13.02
CA ASP A 63 -4.16 11.21 -13.92
C ASP A 63 -3.67 12.47 -13.19
N ARG A 64 -4.01 12.63 -11.91
CA ARG A 64 -3.65 13.81 -11.08
C ARG A 64 -2.76 13.47 -9.89
N CYS A 65 -2.09 12.32 -9.90
CA CYS A 65 -1.04 11.99 -8.95
C CYS A 65 0.21 12.86 -9.22
N THR A 66 0.16 14.13 -8.82
CA THR A 66 1.30 15.03 -8.84
C THR A 66 2.29 14.63 -7.74
N GLY A 67 3.17 13.68 -8.06
CA GLY A 67 4.46 13.51 -7.40
C GLY A 67 4.48 12.95 -5.97
N LYS A 68 3.35 12.52 -5.38
CA LYS A 68 3.35 11.77 -4.11
C LYS A 68 2.61 10.44 -4.26
N ARG A 69 3.38 9.36 -4.40
CA ARG A 69 2.88 7.98 -4.31
C ARG A 69 2.31 7.76 -2.92
N ILE A 70 1.01 7.56 -2.80
CA ILE A 70 0.41 6.94 -1.63
C ILE A 70 0.31 5.45 -1.97
N GLU A 71 1.19 4.64 -1.39
CA GLU A 71 1.04 3.19 -1.46
C GLU A 71 -0.11 2.80 -0.53
N ILE A 72 -1.15 2.21 -1.12
CA ILE A 72 -2.21 1.54 -0.36
C ILE A 72 -1.59 0.25 0.18
N GLY A 73 -1.09 0.29 1.41
CA GLY A 73 -0.70 -0.90 2.15
C GLY A 73 -1.95 -1.62 2.64
N LEU A 74 -2.21 -2.81 2.11
CA LEU A 74 -3.22 -3.72 2.66
C LEU A 74 -2.50 -4.74 3.52
N PHE A 75 -2.73 -4.68 4.82
CA PHE A 75 -2.29 -5.72 5.74
C PHE A 75 -3.41 -6.77 5.83
N SER A 76 -3.16 -7.93 5.23
CA SER A 76 -3.89 -9.14 5.58
C SER A 76 -3.05 -9.85 6.63
N GLU A 77 -3.60 -10.08 7.84
CA GLU A 77 -3.11 -11.18 8.65
C GLU A 77 -3.25 -12.44 7.80
N GLY A 78 -2.15 -13.17 7.67
CA GLY A 78 -1.96 -14.11 6.58
C GLY A 78 -3.06 -15.17 6.50
N TYR A 79 -3.58 -15.36 5.29
CA TYR A 79 -3.63 -16.66 4.63
C TYR A 79 -3.41 -16.38 3.14
N ILE A 80 -2.24 -16.78 2.65
CA ILE A 80 -1.96 -16.89 1.20
C ILE A 80 -2.32 -18.31 0.81
#